data_AF-A0A895XXM3-F1
#
_entry.id   AF-A0A895XXM3-F1
#
_cell.length_a   1.000
_cell.length_b   1.000
_cell.length_c   1.000
_cell.angle_alpha   90.00
_cell.angle_beta   90.00
_cell.angle_gamma   90.00
#
_symmetry.space_group_name_H-M   'P 1'
#
loop_
_entity.id
_entity.type
_entity.pdbx_description
1 polymer ?
#
loop_
_entity_poly.entity_id
_entity_poly.type
_entity_poly.pdbx_seq_one_letter_code
_entity_poly.pdbx_strand_id
1 'polypeptide(L)'
;MPLITATELAELLESSPPPCVLDIRWQLQKPTEGREAYNAGHIPGAVFLDLDEDVCGPPGEAGRHPLPDPEKLQESLRSAGINNDSIIVCYDDGHFLSAARTWWTLRWAGLKHVYVLDGGYKSWVDERREVTTEAPEVEPGTVEIETGHETVLNAEAAAVWADQGKLVDVRDRGRYFGEKEFIDPVAGHIPGAGNLPSSDDIDDKGRFLTKGRLRDRYRDHVDTALYCGSGVTAARSALAMTVAGYKVPPLYIGSWSNWIAEDRPVSSGD
;
A
#
# COMPACT_ATOMS: atom_id res chain seq x y z
N MET A 1 13.40 7.01 6.96
CA MET A 1 13.29 5.94 5.93
C MET A 1 12.04 5.17 6.30
N PRO A 2 11.13 4.84 5.35
CA PRO A 2 9.82 4.28 5.69
C PRO A 2 9.85 2.76 5.95
N LEU A 3 11.03 2.14 5.96
CA LEU A 3 11.22 0.71 6.21
C LEU A 3 11.90 0.50 7.56
N ILE A 4 11.56 -0.60 8.21
CA ILE A 4 12.21 -1.13 9.41
C ILE A 4 12.55 -2.61 9.16
N THR A 5 13.73 -3.05 9.59
CA THR A 5 14.15 -4.46 9.49
C THR A 5 13.52 -5.30 10.61
N ALA A 6 13.51 -6.63 10.45
CA ALA A 6 13.04 -7.53 11.51
C ALA A 6 13.88 -7.41 12.80
N THR A 7 15.18 -7.10 12.68
CA THR A 7 16.04 -6.81 13.84
C THR A 7 15.62 -5.53 14.56
N GLU A 8 15.47 -4.42 13.83
CA GLU A 8 15.03 -3.15 14.42
C GLU A 8 13.61 -3.25 15.02
N LEU A 9 12.70 -4.00 14.38
CA LEU A 9 11.37 -4.24 14.95
C LEU A 9 11.44 -5.03 16.26
N ALA A 10 12.30 -6.06 16.35
CA ALA A 10 12.45 -6.81 17.57
C ALA A 10 12.99 -5.97 18.73
N GLU A 11 13.97 -5.10 18.45
CA GLU A 11 14.47 -4.12 19.43
C GLU A 11 13.37 -3.14 19.84
N LEU A 12 12.54 -2.69 18.88
CA LEU A 12 11.45 -1.76 19.15
C LEU A 12 10.33 -2.40 19.97
N LEU A 13 10.06 -3.70 19.82
CA LEU A 13 9.10 -4.43 20.66
C LEU A 13 9.49 -4.44 22.15
N GLU A 14 10.75 -4.21 22.48
CA GLU A 14 11.23 -4.09 23.87
C GLU A 14 11.07 -2.67 24.45
N SER A 15 10.59 -1.69 23.66
CA SER A 15 10.39 -0.32 24.13
C SER A 15 9.15 -0.17 25.02
N SER A 16 9.08 0.95 25.75
CA SER A 16 7.92 1.32 26.57
C SER A 16 7.45 2.74 26.23
N PRO A 17 6.29 2.91 25.56
CA PRO A 17 5.42 1.85 25.05
C PRO A 17 6.04 1.08 23.86
N PRO A 18 5.61 -0.17 23.59
CA PRO A 18 5.96 -0.89 22.36
C PRO A 18 5.25 -0.29 21.13
N PRO A 19 5.68 -0.61 19.90
CA PRO A 19 5.01 -0.16 18.69
C PRO A 19 3.69 -0.91 18.47
N CYS A 20 2.75 -0.26 17.78
CA CYS A 20 1.57 -0.92 17.23
C CYS A 20 1.99 -1.68 15.96
N VAL A 21 1.99 -3.01 16.00
CA VAL A 21 2.33 -3.84 14.85
C VAL A 21 1.04 -4.27 14.15
N LEU A 22 0.92 -4.01 12.85
CA LEU A 22 -0.27 -4.31 12.06
C LEU A 22 0.04 -5.41 11.04
N ASP A 23 -0.63 -6.55 11.19
CA ASP A 23 -0.64 -7.63 10.18
C ASP A 23 -1.72 -7.34 9.15
N ILE A 24 -1.30 -7.08 7.91
CA ILE A 24 -2.20 -6.79 6.79
C ILE A 24 -2.00 -7.86 5.69
N ARG A 25 -1.66 -9.11 6.04
CA ARG A 25 -1.56 -10.16 5.02
C ARG A 25 -2.88 -10.29 4.26
N TRP A 26 -2.78 -10.26 2.94
CA TRP A 26 -3.94 -10.16 2.06
C TRP A 26 -3.63 -10.72 0.68
N GLN A 27 -4.64 -11.32 0.05
CA GLN A 27 -4.58 -11.80 -1.33
C GLN A 27 -5.89 -11.48 -2.05
N LEU A 28 -5.79 -10.80 -3.20
CA LEU A 28 -6.94 -10.31 -3.97
C LEU A 28 -8.03 -11.35 -4.26
N GLN A 29 -7.65 -12.59 -4.57
CA GLN A 29 -8.60 -13.64 -4.94
C GLN A 29 -9.00 -14.53 -3.77
N LYS A 30 -8.50 -14.23 -2.56
CA LYS A 30 -8.60 -15.10 -1.39
C LYS A 30 -8.76 -14.27 -0.10
N PRO A 31 -9.91 -13.62 0.08
CA PRO A 31 -10.11 -12.63 1.13
C PRO A 31 -9.90 -13.19 2.55
N THR A 32 -10.16 -14.47 2.80
CA THR A 32 -9.99 -15.06 4.15
C THR A 32 -8.56 -15.50 4.48
N GLU A 33 -7.69 -15.69 3.46
CA GLU A 33 -6.36 -16.28 3.69
C GLU A 33 -5.48 -15.42 4.59
N GLY A 34 -5.66 -14.09 4.57
CA GLY A 34 -4.95 -13.17 5.46
C GLY A 34 -5.22 -13.46 6.93
N ARG A 35 -6.49 -13.49 7.30
CA ARG A 35 -6.94 -13.77 8.67
C ARG A 35 -6.55 -15.17 9.11
N GLU A 36 -6.68 -16.15 8.23
CA GLU A 36 -6.27 -17.53 8.49
C GLU A 36 -4.75 -17.62 8.75
N ALA A 37 -3.94 -16.92 7.96
CA ALA A 37 -2.49 -16.86 8.14
C ALA A 37 -2.10 -16.18 9.47
N TYR A 38 -2.78 -15.10 9.86
CA TYR A 38 -2.64 -14.48 11.18
C TYR A 38 -2.93 -15.44 12.32
N ASN A 39 -4.08 -16.14 12.26
CA ASN A 39 -4.46 -17.09 13.29
C ASN A 39 -3.51 -18.30 13.37
N ALA A 40 -2.87 -18.67 12.25
CA ALA A 40 -1.87 -19.74 12.21
C ALA A 40 -0.49 -19.32 12.76
N GLY A 41 -0.21 -18.01 12.84
CA GLY A 41 1.03 -17.48 13.41
C GLY A 41 1.30 -16.05 12.95
N HIS A 42 1.63 -15.18 13.89
CA HIS A 42 1.93 -13.76 13.66
C HIS A 42 3.06 -13.27 14.58
N ILE A 43 3.57 -12.06 14.30
CA ILE A 43 4.55 -11.38 15.14
C ILE A 43 3.91 -11.08 16.52
N PRO A 44 4.58 -11.35 17.65
CA PRO A 44 4.04 -11.08 18.98
C PRO A 44 3.53 -9.64 19.14
N GLY A 45 2.31 -9.50 19.67
CA GLY A 45 1.65 -8.21 19.85
C GLY A 45 1.02 -7.61 18.58
N ALA A 46 1.16 -8.25 17.42
CA ALA A 46 0.54 -7.76 16.19
C ALA A 46 -0.99 -7.86 16.23
N VAL A 47 -1.66 -6.84 15.70
CA VAL A 47 -3.09 -6.81 15.47
C VAL A 47 -3.34 -6.97 13.99
N PHE A 48 -4.23 -7.89 13.61
CA PHE A 48 -4.63 -8.01 12.21
C PHE A 48 -5.69 -6.98 11.85
N LEU A 49 -5.46 -6.27 10.74
CA LEU A 49 -6.48 -5.47 10.05
C LEU A 49 -6.66 -6.01 8.64
N ASP A 50 -7.91 -6.07 8.19
CA ASP A 50 -8.24 -6.49 6.84
C ASP A 50 -8.01 -5.33 5.86
N LEU A 51 -7.32 -5.59 4.75
CA LEU A 51 -7.08 -4.55 3.75
C LEU A 51 -8.39 -4.01 3.16
N ASP A 52 -9.35 -4.90 2.89
CA ASP A 52 -10.59 -4.57 2.19
C ASP A 52 -11.63 -3.96 3.14
N GLU A 53 -11.68 -4.42 4.39
CA GLU A 53 -12.68 -3.97 5.37
C GLU A 53 -12.22 -2.78 6.22
N ASP A 54 -10.96 -2.76 6.67
CA ASP A 54 -10.45 -1.78 7.64
C ASP A 54 -9.66 -0.64 6.99
N VAL A 55 -8.96 -0.93 5.89
CA VAL A 55 -8.00 0.02 5.28
C VAL A 55 -8.52 0.64 3.98
N CYS A 56 -9.49 -0.01 3.33
CA CYS A 56 -10.12 0.46 2.09
C CYS A 56 -11.62 0.67 2.27
N GLY A 57 -12.23 1.39 1.34
CA GLY A 57 -13.68 1.45 1.22
C GLY A 57 -14.21 0.26 0.42
N PRO A 58 -15.53 -0.01 0.48
CA PRO A 58 -16.13 -1.09 -0.30
C PRO A 58 -15.99 -0.84 -1.80
N PRO A 59 -15.85 -1.89 -2.63
CA PRO A 59 -15.76 -1.75 -4.07
C PRO A 59 -17.03 -1.12 -4.65
N GLY A 60 -16.87 -0.27 -5.67
CA GLY A 60 -17.99 0.40 -6.33
C GLY A 60 -17.52 1.37 -7.41
N GLU A 61 -18.28 2.44 -7.64
CA GLU A 61 -17.97 3.45 -8.65
C GLU A 61 -16.59 4.10 -8.43
N ALA A 62 -16.17 4.25 -7.16
CA ALA A 62 -14.85 4.78 -6.79
C ALA A 62 -13.67 3.82 -7.04
N GLY A 63 -13.93 2.64 -7.62
CA GLY A 63 -12.94 1.59 -7.90
C GLY A 63 -13.06 0.38 -6.97
N ARG A 64 -12.14 -0.58 -7.11
CA ARG A 64 -12.15 -1.81 -6.30
C ARG A 64 -11.66 -1.64 -4.86
N HIS A 65 -10.70 -0.74 -4.63
CA HIS A 65 -10.14 -0.48 -3.29
C HIS A 65 -10.07 1.05 -3.06
N PRO A 66 -11.22 1.75 -3.03
CA PRO A 66 -11.26 3.17 -2.75
C PRO A 66 -10.70 3.50 -1.36
N LEU A 67 -10.56 4.78 -1.05
CA LEU A 67 -10.24 5.19 0.32
C LEU A 67 -11.37 4.80 1.27
N PRO A 68 -11.04 4.45 2.52
CA PRO A 68 -12.05 4.11 3.51
C PRO A 68 -12.83 5.37 3.90
N ASP A 69 -14.01 5.14 4.47
CA ASP A 69 -14.68 6.19 5.24
C ASP A 69 -13.77 6.58 6.43
N PRO A 70 -13.49 7.88 6.65
CA PRO A 70 -12.57 8.30 7.70
C PRO A 70 -13.02 7.89 9.11
N GLU A 71 -14.32 7.89 9.41
CA GLU A 71 -14.82 7.50 10.73
C GLU A 71 -14.58 6.00 10.96
N LYS A 72 -14.85 5.17 9.95
CA LYS A 72 -14.57 3.73 10.02
C LYS A 72 -13.08 3.42 10.17
N LEU A 73 -12.23 4.09 9.38
CA LEU A 73 -10.78 3.93 9.52
C LEU A 73 -10.34 4.31 10.95
N GLN A 74 -10.82 5.42 11.49
CA GLN A 74 -10.52 5.84 12.85
C GLN A 74 -10.95 4.79 13.88
N GLU A 75 -12.14 4.20 13.74
CA GLU A 75 -12.63 3.13 14.62
C GLU A 75 -11.76 1.88 14.56
N SER A 76 -11.37 1.42 13.37
CA SER A 76 -10.46 0.27 13.21
C SER A 76 -9.08 0.55 13.84
N LEU A 77 -8.53 1.75 13.66
CA LEU A 77 -7.24 2.13 14.25
C LEU A 77 -7.30 2.21 15.78
N ARG A 78 -8.39 2.75 16.34
CA ARG A 78 -8.61 2.75 17.80
C ARG A 78 -8.74 1.33 18.32
N SER A 79 -9.46 0.46 17.63
CA SER A 79 -9.61 -0.95 18.01
C SER A 79 -8.27 -1.71 17.98
N ALA A 80 -7.32 -1.25 17.15
CA ALA A 80 -5.94 -1.74 17.13
C ALA A 80 -5.01 -1.07 18.17
N GLY A 81 -5.54 -0.26 19.09
CA GLY A 81 -4.76 0.37 20.17
C GLY A 81 -3.94 1.59 19.74
N ILE A 82 -4.21 2.17 18.58
CA ILE A 82 -3.41 3.27 18.02
C ILE A 82 -3.77 4.61 18.68
N ASN A 83 -2.73 5.36 19.05
CA ASN A 83 -2.78 6.74 19.50
C ASN A 83 -2.10 7.66 18.48
N ASN A 84 -2.27 8.98 18.63
CA ASN A 84 -1.73 9.97 17.68
C ASN A 84 -0.19 9.95 17.56
N ASP A 85 0.52 9.52 18.61
CA ASP A 85 1.97 9.43 18.69
C ASP A 85 2.52 8.00 18.60
N SER A 86 1.65 7.00 18.39
CA SER A 86 2.06 5.61 18.23
C SER A 86 3.07 5.45 17.10
N ILE A 87 4.11 4.65 17.35
CA ILE A 87 4.93 4.09 16.28
C ILE A 87 4.17 2.89 15.70
N ILE A 88 3.92 2.92 14.39
CA ILE A 88 3.11 1.92 13.69
C ILE A 88 4.00 1.19 12.70
N VAL A 89 3.98 -0.15 12.75
CA VAL A 89 4.73 -1.01 11.83
C VAL A 89 3.76 -1.93 11.10
N CYS A 90 3.57 -1.71 9.80
CA CYS A 90 2.74 -2.53 8.94
C CYS A 90 3.57 -3.66 8.30
N TYR A 91 3.01 -4.87 8.20
CA TYR A 91 3.62 -5.94 7.43
C TYR A 91 2.59 -6.76 6.64
N ASP A 92 3.09 -7.39 5.59
CA ASP A 92 2.40 -8.43 4.81
C ASP A 92 3.34 -9.63 4.65
N ASP A 93 3.10 -10.55 3.71
CA ASP A 93 3.96 -11.72 3.49
C ASP A 93 5.34 -11.40 2.85
N GLY A 94 5.64 -10.11 2.58
CA GLY A 94 6.92 -9.64 2.06
C GLY A 94 6.87 -9.11 0.64
N HIS A 95 5.68 -8.81 0.10
CA HIS A 95 5.49 -8.29 -1.26
C HIS A 95 5.19 -6.79 -1.31
N PHE A 96 5.07 -6.14 -0.15
CA PHE A 96 4.81 -4.71 0.00
C PHE A 96 3.54 -4.25 -0.72
N LEU A 97 2.52 -5.10 -0.81
CA LEU A 97 1.26 -4.75 -1.46
C LEU A 97 0.34 -4.10 -0.44
N SER A 98 -0.23 -4.91 0.44
CA SER A 98 -1.17 -4.48 1.47
C SER A 98 -0.47 -3.65 2.54
N ALA A 99 0.75 -4.01 2.95
CA ALA A 99 1.50 -3.21 3.92
C ALA A 99 1.81 -1.80 3.41
N ALA A 100 2.19 -1.66 2.13
CA ALA A 100 2.44 -0.35 1.54
C ALA A 100 1.15 0.45 1.33
N ARG A 101 0.04 -0.23 0.96
CA ARG A 101 -1.28 0.41 0.88
C ARG A 101 -1.71 0.95 2.24
N THR A 102 -1.59 0.17 3.31
CA THR A 102 -1.85 0.63 4.68
C THR A 102 -0.95 1.80 5.05
N TRP A 103 0.36 1.69 4.84
CA TRP A 103 1.29 2.78 5.09
C TRP A 103 0.85 4.09 4.41
N TRP A 104 0.48 4.03 3.13
CA TRP A 104 0.03 5.21 2.39
C TRP A 104 -1.29 5.76 2.95
N THR A 105 -2.27 4.89 3.24
CA THR A 105 -3.57 5.31 3.79
C THR A 105 -3.41 5.97 5.17
N LEU A 106 -2.58 5.41 6.05
CA LEU A 106 -2.34 6.01 7.37
C LEU A 106 -1.65 7.37 7.28
N ARG A 107 -0.74 7.54 6.31
CA ARG A 107 -0.14 8.84 6.03
C ARG A 107 -1.15 9.83 5.47
N TRP A 108 -2.01 9.41 4.56
CA TRP A 108 -3.13 10.22 4.07
C TRP A 108 -4.04 10.69 5.22
N ALA A 109 -4.22 9.84 6.24
CA ALA A 109 -4.95 10.09 7.48
C ALA A 109 -4.14 10.85 8.56
N GLY A 110 -2.96 11.39 8.22
CA GLY A 110 -2.20 12.29 9.10
C GLY A 110 -1.23 11.61 10.06
N LEU A 111 -1.14 10.28 10.07
CA LEU A 111 -0.22 9.54 10.93
C LEU A 111 1.22 9.64 10.42
N LYS A 112 2.14 10.00 11.32
CA LYS A 112 3.52 10.38 10.98
C LYS A 112 4.53 9.24 11.13
N HIS A 113 4.37 8.42 12.15
CA HIS A 113 5.33 7.38 12.54
C HIS A 113 4.92 6.01 12.01
N VAL A 114 4.72 5.93 10.68
CA VAL A 114 4.29 4.71 10.00
C VAL A 114 5.44 4.11 9.20
N TYR A 115 5.76 2.86 9.48
CA TYR A 115 6.85 2.09 8.88
C TYR A 115 6.32 0.79 8.29
N VAL A 116 7.05 0.22 7.34
CA VAL A 116 6.77 -1.09 6.76
C VAL A 116 7.91 -2.06 7.08
N LEU A 117 7.59 -3.27 7.52
CA LEU A 117 8.58 -4.31 7.77
C LEU A 117 9.23 -4.77 6.46
N ASP A 118 10.54 -4.55 6.33
CA ASP A 118 11.31 -4.92 5.13
C ASP A 118 11.41 -6.44 4.97
N GLY A 119 10.74 -6.96 3.94
CA GLY A 119 10.61 -8.39 3.68
C GLY A 119 9.46 -9.06 4.45
N GLY A 120 8.62 -8.28 5.14
CA GLY A 120 7.37 -8.73 5.75
C GLY A 120 7.52 -9.86 6.76
N TYR A 121 6.45 -10.61 6.99
CA TYR A 121 6.40 -11.77 7.89
C TYR A 121 7.49 -12.80 7.55
N LYS A 122 7.77 -12.99 6.27
CA LYS A 122 8.81 -13.90 5.80
C LYS A 122 10.18 -13.55 6.37
N SER A 123 10.57 -12.27 6.38
CA SER A 123 11.86 -11.84 6.95
C SER A 123 11.99 -12.16 8.44
N TRP A 124 10.89 -11.98 9.19
CA TRP A 124 10.83 -12.27 10.62
C TRP A 124 11.05 -13.76 10.92
N VAL A 125 10.38 -14.62 10.14
CA VAL A 125 10.52 -16.08 10.27
C VAL A 125 11.88 -16.57 9.78
N ASP A 126 12.42 -16.01 8.69
CA ASP A 126 13.74 -16.38 8.17
C ASP A 126 14.87 -16.06 9.18
N GLU A 127 14.68 -15.00 9.99
CA GLU A 127 15.56 -14.66 11.13
C GLU A 127 15.30 -15.52 12.39
N ARG A 128 14.40 -16.51 12.31
CA ARG A 128 14.03 -17.43 13.40
C ARG A 128 13.53 -16.72 14.66
N ARG A 129 12.82 -15.61 14.46
CA ARG A 129 12.21 -14.86 15.56
C ARG A 129 10.92 -15.53 16.02
N GLU A 130 10.53 -15.22 17.26
CA GLU A 130 9.34 -15.79 17.88
C GLU A 130 8.08 -15.42 17.11
N VAL A 131 7.21 -16.39 16.91
CA VAL A 131 5.86 -16.20 16.36
C VAL A 131 4.86 -16.77 17.36
N THR A 132 3.69 -16.15 17.43
CA THR A 132 2.63 -16.55 18.35
C THR A 132 1.31 -16.76 17.62
N THR A 133 0.42 -17.52 18.23
CA THR A 133 -1.00 -17.63 17.84
C THR A 133 -1.92 -16.95 18.86
N GLU A 134 -1.35 -16.38 19.92
CA GLU A 134 -2.09 -15.69 20.98
C GLU A 134 -2.50 -14.30 20.49
N ALA A 135 -3.81 -14.07 20.41
CA ALA A 135 -4.32 -12.74 20.12
C ALA A 135 -3.92 -11.76 21.23
N PRO A 136 -3.41 -10.55 20.90
CA PRO A 136 -3.04 -9.58 21.91
C PRO A 136 -4.27 -9.04 22.64
N GLU A 137 -4.12 -8.75 23.93
CA GLU A 137 -5.07 -7.91 24.65
C GLU A 137 -4.78 -6.45 24.30
N VAL A 138 -5.73 -5.80 23.63
CA VAL A 138 -5.58 -4.43 23.12
C VAL A 138 -6.59 -3.53 23.80
N GLU A 139 -6.09 -2.56 24.56
CA GLU A 139 -6.91 -1.45 25.03
C GLU A 139 -7.19 -0.50 23.85
N PRO A 140 -8.45 -0.08 23.64
CA PRO A 140 -8.76 0.85 22.57
C PRO A 140 -7.93 2.14 22.66
N GLY A 141 -7.31 2.49 21.54
CA GLY A 141 -6.53 3.70 21.39
C GLY A 141 -7.39 4.95 21.27
N THR A 142 -6.72 6.09 21.18
CA THR A 142 -7.33 7.43 21.21
C THR A 142 -7.05 8.26 19.96
N VAL A 143 -6.55 7.63 18.89
CA VAL A 143 -6.22 8.33 17.64
C VAL A 143 -7.40 9.16 17.12
N GLU A 144 -7.09 10.37 16.65
CA GLU A 144 -7.98 11.24 15.88
C GLU A 144 -7.28 11.51 14.55
N ILE A 145 -7.92 11.12 13.43
CA ILE A 145 -7.31 11.25 12.12
C ILE A 145 -7.75 12.54 11.43
N GLU A 146 -6.83 13.13 10.66
CA GLU A 146 -7.11 14.23 9.74
C GLU A 146 -6.73 13.76 8.35
N THR A 147 -7.63 13.84 7.38
CA THR A 147 -7.38 13.30 6.03
C THR A 147 -6.80 14.38 5.09
N GLY A 148 -6.19 13.94 3.99
CA GLY A 148 -5.67 14.84 2.94
C GLY A 148 -4.20 15.21 3.07
N HIS A 149 -3.44 14.52 3.92
CA HIS A 149 -1.99 14.72 4.07
C HIS A 149 -1.16 14.14 2.92
N GLU A 150 -1.76 13.28 2.08
CA GLU A 150 -1.19 12.79 0.83
C GLU A 150 -2.12 13.16 -0.33
N THR A 151 -1.55 13.53 -1.48
CA THR A 151 -2.34 14.04 -2.62
C THR A 151 -3.07 12.90 -3.32
N VAL A 152 -4.39 13.04 -3.44
CA VAL A 152 -5.28 12.09 -4.11
C VAL A 152 -5.84 12.73 -5.35
N LEU A 153 -5.66 12.09 -6.50
CA LEU A 153 -6.29 12.50 -7.75
C LEU A 153 -7.65 11.80 -7.90
N ASN A 154 -8.62 12.51 -8.46
CA ASN A 154 -9.81 11.93 -9.07
C ASN A 154 -9.56 11.65 -10.56
N ALA A 155 -10.56 11.10 -11.26
CA ALA A 155 -10.43 10.77 -12.68
C ALA A 155 -10.15 12.01 -13.55
N GLU A 156 -10.80 13.14 -13.27
CA GLU A 156 -10.62 14.38 -14.04
C GLU A 156 -9.19 14.92 -13.90
N ALA A 157 -8.66 14.94 -12.67
CA ALA A 157 -7.27 15.32 -12.44
C ALA A 157 -6.32 14.31 -13.08
N ALA A 158 -6.59 13.00 -12.99
CA ALA A 158 -5.78 11.98 -13.66
C ALA A 158 -5.69 12.23 -15.18
N ALA A 159 -6.80 12.56 -15.84
CA ALA A 159 -6.81 12.91 -17.26
C ALA A 159 -5.90 14.12 -17.57
N VAL A 160 -6.00 15.20 -16.78
CA VAL A 160 -5.14 16.39 -16.93
C VAL A 160 -3.66 16.06 -16.75
N TRP A 161 -3.32 15.20 -15.79
CA TRP A 161 -1.95 14.76 -15.59
C TRP A 161 -1.45 13.88 -16.73
N ALA A 162 -2.31 13.04 -17.30
CA ALA A 162 -1.99 12.21 -18.46
C ALA A 162 -1.72 13.07 -19.71
N ASP A 163 -2.54 14.08 -19.97
CA ASP A 163 -2.34 15.03 -21.08
C ASP A 163 -1.02 15.80 -21.00
N GLN A 164 -0.47 15.95 -19.79
CA GLN A 164 0.82 16.58 -19.53
C GLN A 164 2.00 15.60 -19.59
N GLY A 165 1.75 14.30 -19.86
CA GLY A 165 2.76 13.24 -19.78
C GLY A 165 3.26 12.97 -18.37
N LYS A 166 2.42 13.25 -17.34
CA LYS A 166 2.78 13.15 -15.92
C LYS A 166 1.98 12.11 -15.15
N LEU A 167 1.18 11.28 -15.81
CA LEU A 167 0.51 10.15 -15.18
C LEU A 167 1.25 8.86 -15.55
N VAL A 168 1.54 8.01 -14.56
CA VAL A 168 2.26 6.75 -14.77
C VAL A 168 1.45 5.57 -14.23
N ASP A 169 1.20 4.61 -15.11
CA ASP A 169 0.62 3.31 -14.77
C ASP A 169 1.71 2.37 -14.28
N VAL A 170 1.56 1.84 -13.06
CA VAL A 170 2.52 0.88 -12.48
C VAL A 170 2.10 -0.58 -12.59
N ARG A 171 1.05 -0.88 -13.37
CA ARG A 171 0.69 -2.26 -13.73
C ARG A 171 1.73 -2.86 -14.68
N ASP A 172 1.72 -4.19 -14.77
CA ASP A 172 2.53 -4.91 -15.74
C ASP A 172 2.22 -4.48 -17.18
N ARG A 173 3.26 -4.47 -18.02
CA ARG A 173 3.18 -4.03 -19.42
C ARG A 173 2.00 -4.65 -20.18
N GLY A 174 1.80 -5.97 -20.05
CA GLY A 174 0.73 -6.66 -20.76
C GLY A 174 -0.68 -6.16 -20.39
N ARG A 175 -0.89 -5.69 -19.15
CA ARG A 175 -2.15 -5.07 -18.74
C ARG A 175 -2.30 -3.67 -19.31
N TYR A 176 -1.23 -2.88 -19.25
CA TYR A 176 -1.17 -1.53 -19.80
C TYR A 176 -1.43 -1.50 -21.32
N PHE A 177 -0.76 -2.36 -22.09
CA PHE A 177 -0.93 -2.44 -23.54
C PHE A 177 -2.24 -3.12 -23.97
N GLY A 178 -2.97 -3.73 -23.04
CA GLY A 178 -4.22 -4.45 -23.31
C GLY A 178 -4.03 -5.85 -23.89
N GLU A 179 -2.83 -6.43 -23.80
CA GLU A 179 -2.50 -7.77 -24.30
C GLU A 179 -2.99 -8.89 -23.38
N LYS A 180 -2.98 -8.63 -22.07
CA LYS A 180 -3.39 -9.56 -21.02
C LYS A 180 -4.16 -8.81 -19.97
N GLU A 181 -5.45 -9.06 -19.85
CA GLU A 181 -6.27 -8.55 -18.76
C GLU A 181 -7.08 -9.71 -18.15
N PHE A 182 -6.94 -9.87 -16.84
CA PHE A 182 -7.47 -11.01 -16.08
C PHE A 182 -8.11 -10.58 -14.75
N ILE A 183 -8.14 -9.27 -14.47
CA ILE A 183 -8.71 -8.68 -13.27
C ILE A 183 -9.86 -7.74 -13.64
N ASP A 184 -9.64 -6.87 -14.62
CA ASP A 184 -10.56 -5.81 -15.03
C ASP A 184 -11.37 -6.20 -16.29
N PRO A 185 -12.61 -5.73 -16.45
CA PRO A 185 -13.42 -6.04 -17.63
C PRO A 185 -12.93 -5.38 -18.93
N VAL A 186 -12.16 -4.30 -18.81
CA VAL A 186 -11.63 -3.52 -19.94
C VAL A 186 -10.11 -3.52 -19.87
N ALA A 187 -9.47 -3.91 -20.97
CA ALA A 187 -8.02 -3.93 -21.12
C ALA A 187 -7.51 -2.60 -21.70
N GLY A 188 -6.26 -2.22 -21.38
CA GLY A 188 -5.66 -0.98 -21.86
C GLY A 188 -5.26 -0.04 -20.72
N HIS A 189 -5.08 1.23 -21.04
CA HIS A 189 -4.61 2.28 -20.14
C HIS A 189 -5.29 3.64 -20.40
N ILE A 190 -5.03 4.59 -19.51
CA ILE A 190 -5.52 5.97 -19.61
C ILE A 190 -4.72 6.68 -20.72
N PRO A 191 -5.36 7.25 -21.76
CA PRO A 191 -4.63 7.92 -22.83
C PRO A 191 -3.64 8.97 -22.33
N GLY A 192 -2.41 8.95 -22.85
CA GLY A 192 -1.33 9.86 -22.44
C GLY A 192 -0.54 9.45 -21.19
N ALA A 193 -1.00 8.44 -20.44
CA ALA A 193 -0.22 7.89 -19.35
C ALA A 193 1.04 7.16 -19.86
N GLY A 194 2.13 7.20 -19.09
CA GLY A 194 3.28 6.31 -19.29
C GLY A 194 3.12 5.00 -18.53
N ASN A 195 4.04 4.04 -18.74
CA ASN A 195 4.07 2.79 -17.98
C ASN A 195 5.43 2.57 -17.29
N LEU A 196 5.38 2.28 -15.99
CA LEU A 196 6.54 1.96 -15.16
C LEU A 196 6.18 0.81 -14.19
N PRO A 197 6.26 -0.45 -14.64
CA PRO A 197 5.79 -1.60 -13.85
C PRO A 197 6.42 -1.65 -12.46
N SER A 198 5.57 -1.72 -11.44
CA SER A 198 6.00 -1.83 -10.04
C SER A 198 6.71 -3.14 -9.70
N SER A 199 6.57 -4.18 -10.55
CA SER A 199 7.27 -5.46 -10.39
C SER A 199 8.79 -5.30 -10.50
N ASP A 200 9.27 -4.25 -11.15
CA ASP A 200 10.70 -3.94 -11.22
C ASP A 200 11.20 -3.12 -10.02
N ASP A 201 10.34 -2.78 -9.04
CA ASP A 201 10.78 -2.12 -7.80
C ASP A 201 11.46 -3.11 -6.84
N ILE A 202 11.27 -4.41 -7.08
CA ILE A 202 11.71 -5.50 -6.20
C ILE A 202 12.75 -6.40 -6.89
N ASP A 203 13.60 -7.04 -6.10
CA ASP A 203 14.55 -8.07 -6.52
C ASP A 203 13.87 -9.44 -6.72
N ASP A 204 14.65 -10.42 -7.16
CA ASP A 204 14.19 -11.81 -7.36
C ASP A 204 13.75 -12.51 -6.06
N LYS A 205 14.04 -11.90 -4.90
CA LYS A 205 13.64 -12.37 -3.57
C LYS A 205 12.42 -11.60 -3.04
N GLY A 206 11.84 -10.71 -3.84
CA GLY A 206 10.67 -9.93 -3.49
C GLY A 206 10.96 -8.71 -2.59
N ARG A 207 12.23 -8.37 -2.35
CA ARG A 207 12.61 -7.20 -1.55
C ARG A 207 12.78 -5.98 -2.42
N PHE A 208 12.56 -4.78 -1.90
CA PHE A 208 12.87 -3.57 -2.66
C PHE A 208 14.32 -3.54 -3.15
N LEU A 209 14.51 -3.05 -4.37
CA LEU A 209 15.85 -2.74 -4.87
C LEU A 209 16.54 -1.73 -3.94
N THR A 210 17.87 -1.71 -3.97
CA THR A 210 18.65 -0.74 -3.18
C THR A 210 18.21 0.69 -3.47
N LYS A 211 18.30 1.57 -2.46
CA LYS A 211 18.01 3.01 -2.59
C LYS A 211 18.61 3.65 -3.85
N GLY A 212 19.85 3.31 -4.19
CA GLY A 212 20.51 3.84 -5.39
C GLY A 212 19.83 3.43 -6.69
N ARG A 213 19.43 2.15 -6.80
CA ARG A 213 18.72 1.62 -7.98
C ARG A 213 17.31 2.18 -8.09
N LEU A 214 16.56 2.28 -7.00
CA LEU A 214 15.26 2.94 -6.99
C LEU A 214 15.37 4.42 -7.36
N ARG A 215 16.40 5.12 -6.84
CA ARG A 215 16.65 6.52 -7.19
C ARG A 215 16.94 6.70 -8.67
N ASP A 216 17.72 5.81 -9.27
CA ASP A 216 17.97 5.84 -10.71
C ASP A 216 16.71 5.53 -11.52
N ARG A 217 15.90 4.56 -11.09
CA ARG A 217 14.62 4.19 -11.74
C ARG A 217 13.62 5.35 -11.77
N TYR A 218 13.46 6.05 -10.66
CA TYR A 218 12.45 7.10 -10.51
C TYR A 218 12.93 8.51 -10.87
N ARG A 219 14.19 8.67 -11.30
CA ARG A 219 14.84 9.97 -11.54
C ARG A 219 14.01 10.90 -12.43
N ASP A 220 13.45 10.38 -13.51
CA ASP A 220 12.70 11.15 -14.50
C ASP A 220 11.18 11.14 -14.22
N HIS A 221 10.76 10.53 -13.10
CA HIS A 221 9.37 10.36 -12.70
C HIS A 221 9.02 11.07 -11.38
N VAL A 222 9.93 11.89 -10.84
CA VAL A 222 9.76 12.56 -9.53
C VAL A 222 8.56 13.52 -9.47
N ASP A 223 8.16 14.07 -10.62
CA ASP A 223 7.04 15.02 -10.75
C ASP A 223 5.81 14.36 -11.41
N THR A 224 5.66 13.03 -11.28
CA THR A 224 4.54 12.26 -11.82
C THR A 224 3.57 11.81 -10.74
N ALA A 225 2.32 11.63 -11.13
CA ALA A 225 1.31 10.93 -10.33
C ALA A 225 1.26 9.46 -10.75
N LEU A 226 0.97 8.56 -9.80
CA LEU A 226 0.91 7.13 -10.07
C LEU A 226 -0.52 6.60 -10.00
N TYR A 227 -0.81 5.58 -10.80
CA TYR A 227 -2.00 4.76 -10.69
C TYR A 227 -1.69 3.30 -11.04
N CYS A 228 -2.61 2.39 -10.76
CA CYS A 228 -2.46 0.98 -11.11
C CYS A 228 -3.82 0.36 -11.46
N GLY A 229 -4.11 -0.86 -11.00
CA GLY A 229 -5.44 -1.47 -11.11
C GLY A 229 -6.45 -0.82 -10.16
N SER A 230 -6.10 -0.66 -8.88
CA SER A 230 -7.02 -0.26 -7.82
C SER A 230 -6.33 0.43 -6.63
N GLY A 231 -5.24 1.17 -6.86
CA GLY A 231 -4.54 1.92 -5.82
C GLY A 231 -3.55 1.13 -4.94
N VAL A 232 -3.68 -0.20 -4.82
CA VAL A 232 -2.80 -1.02 -3.95
C VAL A 232 -1.34 -1.03 -4.46
N THR A 233 -1.13 -1.41 -5.71
CA THR A 233 0.20 -1.48 -6.30
C THR A 233 0.84 -0.10 -6.52
N ALA A 234 0.03 0.94 -6.72
CA ALA A 234 0.51 2.32 -6.79
C ALA A 234 1.09 2.77 -5.45
N ALA A 235 0.48 2.38 -4.33
CA ALA A 235 1.03 2.64 -2.99
C ALA A 235 2.39 1.94 -2.77
N ARG A 236 2.60 0.74 -3.33
CA ARG A 236 3.91 0.07 -3.32
C ARG A 236 4.98 0.92 -4.01
N SER A 237 4.71 1.42 -5.21
CA SER A 237 5.67 2.27 -5.94
C SER A 237 5.87 3.64 -5.28
N ALA A 238 4.84 4.20 -4.63
CA ALA A 238 4.99 5.39 -3.78
C ALA A 238 5.92 5.15 -2.57
N LEU A 239 5.82 3.97 -1.95
CA LEU A 239 6.74 3.55 -0.89
C LEU A 239 8.17 3.40 -1.46
N ALA A 240 8.34 2.77 -2.63
CA ALA A 240 9.63 2.64 -3.29
C ALA A 240 10.28 4.00 -3.62
N MET A 241 9.51 4.97 -4.11
CA MET A 241 9.97 6.36 -4.31
C MET A 241 10.43 7.01 -3.00
N THR A 242 9.72 6.75 -1.91
CA THR A 242 10.09 7.26 -0.58
C THR A 242 11.38 6.62 -0.07
N VAL A 243 11.58 5.31 -0.30
CA VAL A 243 12.84 4.60 -0.02
C VAL A 243 14.00 5.17 -0.85
N ALA A 244 13.74 5.51 -2.12
CA ALA A 244 14.70 6.20 -2.99
C ALA A 244 15.13 7.58 -2.47
N GLY A 245 14.36 8.17 -1.54
CA GLY A 245 14.57 9.49 -0.97
C GLY A 245 13.79 10.59 -1.69
N TYR A 246 12.81 10.25 -2.52
CA TYR A 246 11.87 11.19 -3.10
C TYR A 246 10.67 11.41 -2.17
N LYS A 247 9.87 12.45 -2.46
CA LYS A 247 8.60 12.67 -1.78
C LYS A 247 7.58 11.61 -2.20
N VAL A 248 6.56 11.40 -1.38
CA VAL A 248 5.41 10.58 -1.76
C VAL A 248 4.73 11.23 -2.98
N PRO A 249 4.56 10.51 -4.11
CA PRO A 249 3.90 11.05 -5.28
C PRO A 249 2.38 11.15 -5.06
N PRO A 250 1.67 12.05 -5.78
CA PRO A 250 0.22 11.99 -5.87
C PRO A 250 -0.26 10.64 -6.41
N LEU A 251 -1.35 10.11 -5.87
CA LEU A 251 -1.95 8.87 -6.35
C LEU A 251 -3.35 9.09 -6.89
N TYR A 252 -3.65 8.53 -8.06
CA TYR A 252 -5.02 8.26 -8.47
C TYR A 252 -5.47 6.93 -7.86
N ILE A 253 -6.01 6.98 -6.65
CA ILE A 253 -6.31 5.79 -5.83
C ILE A 253 -7.36 4.89 -6.48
N GLY A 254 -8.44 5.45 -7.01
CA GLY A 254 -9.46 4.67 -7.73
C GLY A 254 -8.87 3.89 -8.92
N SER A 255 -7.81 4.46 -9.53
CA SER A 255 -6.97 3.78 -10.51
C SER A 255 -7.79 3.27 -11.72
N TRP A 256 -7.25 2.29 -12.46
CA TRP A 256 -7.91 1.75 -13.65
C TRP A 256 -9.35 1.30 -13.39
N SER A 257 -9.60 0.66 -12.25
CA SER A 257 -10.93 0.16 -11.89
C SER A 257 -11.99 1.26 -11.71
N ASN A 258 -11.59 2.46 -11.27
CA ASN A 258 -12.47 3.63 -11.24
C ASN A 258 -12.59 4.25 -12.63
N TRP A 259 -11.49 4.33 -13.38
CA TRP A 259 -11.49 4.93 -14.71
C TRP A 259 -12.53 4.26 -15.62
N ILE A 260 -12.53 2.92 -15.65
CA ILE A 260 -13.41 2.11 -16.49
C ILE A 260 -14.81 1.88 -15.89
N ALA A 261 -15.11 2.44 -14.71
CA ALA A 261 -16.44 2.37 -14.12
C ALA A 261 -17.45 3.25 -14.89
N GLU A 262 -16.95 4.21 -15.67
CA GLU A 262 -17.73 5.02 -16.61
C GLU A 262 -17.14 4.92 -18.01
N ASP A 263 -17.85 5.43 -19.00
CA ASP A 263 -17.43 5.47 -20.41
C ASP A 263 -16.36 6.56 -20.65
N ARG A 264 -15.16 6.32 -20.10
CA ARG A 264 -13.98 7.19 -20.28
C ARG A 264 -13.08 6.68 -21.41
N PRO A 265 -12.33 7.56 -22.09
CA PRO A 265 -11.40 7.17 -23.14
C PRO A 265 -10.38 6.11 -22.68
N VAL A 266 -10.12 5.13 -23.52
CA VAL A 266 -9.15 4.04 -23.29
C VAL A 266 -8.20 3.94 -24.48
N SER A 267 -6.91 3.78 -24.17
CA SER A 267 -5.86 3.48 -25.14
C SER A 267 -5.35 2.04 -24.97
N SER A 268 -4.87 1.44 -26.06
CA SER A 268 -4.19 0.15 -26.10
C SER A 268 -3.09 0.18 -27.17
N GLY A 269 -2.09 -0.68 -27.04
CA GLY A 269 -0.88 -0.60 -27.87
C GLY A 269 0.05 0.58 -27.50
N ASP A 270 1.06 0.80 -28.35
CA ASP A 270 2.08 1.85 -28.21
C ASP A 270 1.54 3.27 -28.48
#